data_AF-A0A1W9QM43-F1
#
_entry.id   AF-A0A1W9QM43-F1
#
_cell.length_a   1.000
_cell.length_b   1.000
_cell.length_c   1.000
_cell.angle_alpha   90.00
_cell.angle_beta   90.00
_cell.angle_gamma   90.00
#
_symmetry.space_group_name_H-M   'P 1'
#
loop_
_entity.id
_entity.type
_entity.pdbx_description
1 polymer ?
#
loop_
_entity_poly.entity_id
_entity_poly.type
_entity_poly.pdbx_seq_one_letter_code
_entity_poly.pdbx_strand_id
1 'polypeptide(L)'
;MRIIFVFLLLSTSVFAAENSKKPLKAAALSVLIPGGGQFYNESYWKFGGICFLETSLIGLTVYHHQQSQKFYDDYAVSQNPDDYKNYLKYYDKRQSDLFWLGTTVFLSALDAFVDAHLYDFKEKKKKIHLKFERKALILSYGF
;
A
#
# COMPACT_ATOMS: atom_id res chain seq x y z
N MET A 1 6.64 24.16 6.00
CA MET A 1 7.83 23.84 5.17
C MET A 1 8.79 22.79 5.74
N ARG A 2 8.83 22.52 7.05
CA ARG A 2 9.72 21.49 7.64
C ARG A 2 9.37 20.04 7.29
N ILE A 3 8.09 19.72 7.11
CA ILE A 3 7.62 18.34 6.85
C ILE A 3 7.98 17.87 5.43
N ILE A 4 7.95 18.77 4.44
CA ILE A 4 8.33 18.47 3.05
C ILE A 4 9.82 18.10 2.96
N PHE A 5 10.67 18.79 3.72
CA PHE A 5 12.11 18.50 3.76
C PHE A 5 12.43 17.15 4.41
N VAL A 6 11.68 16.75 5.43
CA VAL A 6 11.80 15.43 6.06
C VAL A 6 11.33 14.33 5.11
N PHE A 7 10.25 14.56 4.37
CA PHE A 7 9.77 13.64 3.33
C PHE A 7 10.76 13.49 2.17
N LEU A 8 11.43 14.59 1.79
CA LEU A 8 12.45 14.62 0.74
C LEU A 8 13.77 13.95 1.17
N LEU A 9 14.12 13.99 2.46
CA LEU A 9 15.32 13.33 3.01
C LEU A 9 15.11 11.83 3.27
N LEU A 10 13.87 11.41 3.56
CA LEU A 10 13.52 9.99 3.67
C LEU A 10 13.46 9.27 2.32
N SER A 11 13.15 9.99 1.22
CA SER A 11 13.09 9.37 -0.11
C SER A 11 14.47 8.99 -0.64
N THR A 12 15.52 9.79 -0.40
CA THR A 12 16.86 9.56 -0.96
C THR A 12 17.58 8.34 -0.40
N SER A 13 17.28 7.94 0.85
CA SER A 13 17.89 6.77 1.51
C SER A 13 17.28 5.43 1.08
N VAL A 14 16.12 5.46 0.40
CA VAL A 14 15.49 4.26 -0.18
C VAL A 14 16.13 3.85 -1.52
N PHE A 15 16.85 4.76 -2.19
CA PHE A 15 17.43 4.53 -3.53
C PHE A 15 18.81 3.83 -3.53
N ALA A 16 19.29 3.32 -2.40
CA ALA A 16 20.48 2.46 -2.39
C ALA A 16 20.15 1.10 -3.04
N ALA A 17 20.38 1.02 -4.35
CA ALA A 17 20.17 -0.16 -5.17
C ALA A 17 21.10 -1.30 -4.74
N GLU A 18 20.52 -2.35 -4.16
CA GLU A 18 21.19 -3.60 -3.80
C GLU A 18 20.50 -4.72 -4.60
N ASN A 19 21.29 -5.56 -5.29
CA ASN A 19 20.86 -6.52 -6.33
C ASN A 19 19.95 -7.67 -5.84
N SER A 20 19.36 -7.58 -4.66
CA SER A 20 18.34 -8.49 -4.13
C SER A 20 17.28 -7.67 -3.39
N LYS A 21 16.02 -7.79 -3.80
CA LYS A 21 14.90 -7.06 -3.18
C LYS A 21 14.69 -7.60 -1.77
N LYS A 22 14.82 -6.75 -0.75
CA LYS A 22 14.63 -7.14 0.66
C LYS A 22 13.13 -7.16 0.98
N PRO A 23 12.51 -8.32 1.26
CA PRO A 23 11.05 -8.43 1.44
C PRO A 23 10.53 -7.57 2.61
N LEU A 24 11.31 -7.49 3.69
CA LEU A 24 11.01 -6.63 4.84
C LEU A 24 10.98 -5.14 4.49
N LYS A 25 11.83 -4.67 3.56
CA LYS A 25 11.81 -3.27 3.10
C LYS A 25 10.57 -2.99 2.26
N ALA A 26 10.17 -3.91 1.38
CA ALA A 26 8.97 -3.78 0.56
C ALA A 26 7.70 -3.67 1.42
N ALA A 27 7.56 -4.54 2.42
CA ALA A 27 6.43 -4.54 3.35
C ALA A 27 6.39 -3.26 4.20
N ALA A 28 7.54 -2.85 4.76
CA ALA A 28 7.64 -1.61 5.55
C ALA A 28 7.26 -0.38 4.72
N LEU A 29 7.65 -0.35 3.44
CA LEU A 29 7.33 0.77 2.56
C LEU A 29 5.84 0.85 2.20
N SER A 30 5.16 -0.29 2.01
CA SER A 30 3.70 -0.32 1.83
C SER A 30 2.92 0.20 3.04
N VAL A 31 3.45 0.02 4.26
CA VAL A 31 2.80 0.51 5.48
C VAL A 31 2.97 2.03 5.65
N LEU A 32 4.14 2.56 5.25
CA LEU A 32 4.47 3.98 5.44
C LEU A 32 3.93 4.88 4.33
N ILE A 33 3.93 4.38 3.09
CA ILE A 33 3.54 5.15 1.91
C ILE A 33 2.47 4.36 1.16
N PRO A 34 1.34 4.98 0.80
CA PRO A 34 0.34 4.32 -0.02
C PRO A 34 0.95 3.75 -1.31
N GLY A 35 0.79 2.45 -1.56
CA GLY A 35 1.39 1.73 -2.68
C GLY A 35 2.92 1.56 -2.64
N GLY A 36 3.60 1.92 -1.55
CA GLY A 36 5.05 1.97 -1.46
C GLY A 36 5.78 0.67 -1.82
N GLY A 37 5.31 -0.49 -1.33
CA GLY A 37 5.91 -1.78 -1.68
C GLY A 37 5.70 -2.19 -3.14
N GLN A 38 4.60 -1.75 -3.77
CA GLN A 38 4.37 -1.99 -5.20
C GLN A 38 5.32 -1.16 -6.08
N PHE A 39 5.62 0.06 -5.66
CA PHE A 39 6.66 0.88 -6.28
C PHE A 39 8.04 0.23 -6.15
N TYR A 40 8.38 -0.27 -4.95
CA TYR A 40 9.65 -0.99 -4.72
C TYR A 40 9.76 -2.27 -5.56
N ASN A 41 8.65 -2.96 -5.79
CA ASN A 41 8.60 -4.15 -6.64
C ASN A 41 8.54 -3.85 -8.14
N GLU A 42 8.61 -2.57 -8.56
CA GLU A 42 8.50 -2.13 -9.96
C GLU A 42 7.19 -2.56 -10.65
N SER A 43 6.15 -2.82 -9.85
CA SER A 43 4.86 -3.25 -10.35
C SER A 43 3.94 -2.03 -10.53
N TYR A 44 4.20 -1.24 -11.58
CA TYR A 44 3.56 0.07 -11.78
C TYR A 44 2.03 0.01 -11.94
N TRP A 45 1.50 -1.06 -12.54
CA TRP A 45 0.05 -1.21 -12.67
C TRP A 45 -0.62 -1.51 -11.31
N LYS A 46 0.01 -2.34 -10.47
CA LYS A 46 -0.46 -2.61 -9.09
C LYS A 46 -0.34 -1.36 -8.24
N PHE A 47 0.78 -0.65 -8.37
CA PHE A 47 1.02 0.62 -7.70
C PHE A 47 -0.12 1.61 -7.96
N GLY A 48 -0.49 1.83 -9.23
CA GLY A 48 -1.58 2.74 -9.58
C GLY A 48 -2.91 2.36 -8.92
N GLY A 49 -3.28 1.08 -8.97
CA GLY A 49 -4.52 0.59 -8.36
C GLY A 49 -4.56 0.70 -6.84
N ILE A 50 -3.47 0.29 -6.17
CA ILE A 50 -3.38 0.33 -4.70
C ILE A 50 -3.31 1.76 -4.19
N CYS A 51 -2.50 2.64 -4.80
CA CYS A 51 -2.46 4.06 -4.42
C CYS A 51 -3.82 4.71 -4.55
N PHE A 52 -4.55 4.45 -5.64
CA PHE A 52 -5.89 5.01 -5.83
C PHE A 52 -6.85 4.54 -4.73
N LEU A 53 -6.85 3.24 -4.42
CA LEU A 53 -7.72 2.66 -3.40
C LEU A 53 -7.40 3.20 -1.99
N GLU A 54 -6.13 3.18 -1.59
CA GLU A 54 -5.68 3.66 -0.28
C GLU A 54 -5.92 5.17 -0.13
N THR A 55 -5.62 5.97 -1.15
CA THR A 55 -5.88 7.42 -1.14
C THR A 55 -7.38 7.72 -1.04
N SER A 56 -8.22 6.94 -1.73
CA SER A 56 -9.68 7.09 -1.66
C SER A 56 -10.21 6.78 -0.26
N LEU A 57 -9.74 5.69 0.37
CA LEU A 57 -10.12 5.31 1.73
C LEU A 57 -9.65 6.34 2.77
N ILE A 58 -8.44 6.87 2.62
CA ILE A 58 -7.94 7.98 3.45
C ILE A 58 -8.85 9.20 3.30
N GLY A 59 -9.21 9.56 2.06
CA GLY A 59 -10.11 10.68 1.78
C GLY A 59 -11.48 10.52 2.44
N LEU A 60 -12.08 9.33 2.34
CA LEU A 60 -13.35 9.00 3.00
C LEU A 60 -13.24 9.08 4.53
N THR A 61 -12.16 8.53 5.10
CA THR A 61 -11.90 8.58 6.54
C THR A 61 -11.82 10.02 7.04
N VAL A 62 -11.09 10.89 6.33
CA VAL A 62 -10.97 12.31 6.67
C VAL A 62 -12.32 13.02 6.56
N TYR A 63 -13.07 12.76 5.49
CA TYR A 63 -14.40 13.33 5.29
C TYR A 63 -15.37 12.95 6.41
N HIS A 64 -15.48 11.65 6.73
CA HIS A 64 -16.34 11.18 7.81
C HIS A 64 -15.87 11.65 9.19
N HIS A 65 -14.56 11.79 9.40
CA HIS A 65 -14.02 12.37 10.63
C HIS A 65 -14.44 13.84 10.79
N GLN A 66 -14.28 14.66 9.75
CA GLN A 66 -14.70 16.06 9.77
C GLN A 66 -16.21 16.19 9.98
N GLN A 67 -17.00 15.34 9.32
CA GLN A 67 -18.46 15.39 9.45
C GLN A 67 -18.93 14.93 10.84
N SER A 68 -18.28 13.91 11.40
CA SER A 68 -18.50 13.49 12.79
C SER A 68 -18.22 14.64 13.76
N GLN A 69 -17.08 15.33 13.63
CA GLN A 69 -16.77 16.48 14.49
C GLN A 69 -17.81 17.60 14.37
N LYS A 70 -18.21 17.97 13.15
CA LYS A 70 -19.24 19.00 12.93
C LYS A 70 -20.54 18.68 13.67
N PHE A 71 -21.06 17.47 13.54
CA PHE A 71 -22.29 17.07 14.23
C PHE A 71 -22.14 17.00 15.75
N TYR A 72 -20.94 16.72 16.24
CA TYR A 72 -20.64 16.78 17.67
C TYR A 72 -20.67 18.23 18.18
N ASP A 73 -20.04 19.14 17.44
CA ASP A 73 -20.01 20.58 17.77
C ASP A 73 -21.41 21.19 17.70
N ASP A 74 -22.20 20.85 16.67
CA ASP A 74 -23.59 21.27 16.53
C ASP A 74 -24.43 20.76 17.71
N TYR A 75 -24.28 19.48 18.09
CA TYR A 75 -24.96 18.90 19.26
C TYR A 75 -24.59 19.60 20.57
N ALA A 76 -23.31 19.98 20.76
CA ALA A 76 -22.87 20.65 21.96
C ALA A 76 -23.60 21.99 22.19
N VAL A 77 -23.99 22.67 21.10
CA VAL A 77 -24.73 23.94 21.13
C VAL A 77 -26.25 23.72 21.13
N SER A 78 -26.76 22.86 20.25
CA SER A 78 -28.20 22.69 20.02
C SER A 78 -28.88 21.79 21.06
N GLN A 79 -28.12 20.85 21.65
CA GLN A 79 -28.64 19.74 22.46
C GLN A 79 -29.72 18.89 21.73
N ASN A 80 -29.76 18.94 20.39
CA ASN A 80 -30.73 18.22 19.58
C ASN A 80 -30.35 16.73 19.45
N PRO A 81 -31.22 15.78 19.82
CA PRO A 81 -30.96 14.35 19.65
C PRO A 81 -30.61 13.92 18.21
N ASP A 82 -31.12 14.64 17.20
CA ASP A 82 -30.82 14.33 15.80
C ASP A 82 -29.35 14.60 15.42
N ASP A 83 -28.74 15.65 16.00
CA ASP A 83 -27.33 15.97 15.76
C ASP A 83 -26.43 14.89 16.38
N TYR A 84 -26.76 14.44 17.58
CA TYR A 84 -26.06 13.33 18.23
C TYR A 84 -26.17 12.02 17.44
N LYS A 85 -27.36 11.73 16.89
CA LYS A 85 -27.56 10.56 16.02
C LYS A 85 -26.71 10.64 14.76
N ASN A 86 -26.60 11.82 14.15
CA ASN A 86 -25.73 12.03 12.98
C ASN A 86 -24.24 11.92 13.35
N TYR A 87 -23.82 12.45 14.51
CA TYR A 87 -22.48 12.25 15.03
C TYR A 87 -22.11 10.77 15.10
N LEU A 88 -22.95 9.94 15.74
CA LEU A 88 -22.72 8.49 15.86
C LEU A 88 -22.65 7.82 14.49
N LYS A 89 -23.54 8.17 13.57
CA LYS A 89 -23.54 7.64 12.20
C LYS A 89 -22.21 7.90 11.48
N TYR A 90 -21.66 9.12 11.57
CA TYR A 90 -20.39 9.45 10.92
C TYR A 90 -19.17 8.90 11.68
N TYR A 91 -19.29 8.75 13.00
CA TYR A 91 -18.30 8.06 13.82
C TYR A 91 -18.15 6.59 13.40
N ASP A 92 -19.26 5.87 13.28
CA ASP A 92 -19.27 4.45 12.87
C ASP A 92 -18.74 4.26 11.44
N LYS A 93 -19.12 5.16 10.53
CA LYS A 93 -18.57 5.18 9.17
C LYS A 93 -17.05 5.36 9.17
N ARG A 94 -16.53 6.31 9.94
CA ARG A 94 -15.08 6.51 10.07
C ARG A 94 -14.38 5.25 10.60
N GLN A 95 -14.98 4.57 11.57
CA GLN A 95 -14.41 3.33 12.11
C GLN A 95 -14.40 2.20 11.07
N SER A 96 -15.47 2.07 10.29
CA SER A 96 -15.54 1.16 9.14
C SER A 96 -14.46 1.49 8.11
N ASP A 97 -14.29 2.76 7.74
CA ASP A 97 -13.27 3.19 6.78
C ASP A 97 -11.86 2.87 7.27
N LEU A 98 -11.57 3.10 8.55
CA LEU A 98 -10.27 2.76 9.16
C LEU A 98 -10.01 1.25 9.13
N PHE A 99 -11.03 0.43 9.37
CA PHE A 99 -10.91 -1.02 9.27
C PHE A 99 -10.59 -1.46 7.83
N TRP A 100 -11.30 -0.90 6.85
CA TRP A 100 -11.05 -1.19 5.43
C TRP A 100 -9.69 -0.66 4.95
N LEU A 101 -9.27 0.51 5.41
CA LEU A 101 -7.94 1.07 5.14
C LEU A 101 -6.84 0.17 5.71
N GLY A 102 -6.94 -0.20 7.00
CA GLY A 102 -5.97 -1.09 7.63
C GLY A 102 -5.89 -2.45 6.95
N THR A 103 -7.04 -3.02 6.57
CA THR A 103 -7.11 -4.28 5.81
C THR A 103 -6.42 -4.16 4.45
N THR A 104 -6.66 -3.06 3.73
CA THR A 104 -6.05 -2.81 2.41
C THR A 104 -4.54 -2.67 2.53
N VAL A 105 -4.06 -1.88 3.47
CA VAL A 105 -2.62 -1.69 3.73
C VAL A 105 -1.95 -3.01 4.11
N PHE A 106 -2.61 -3.81 4.96
CA PHE A 106 -2.11 -5.13 5.36
C PHE A 106 -1.99 -6.10 4.16
N LEU A 107 -3.04 -6.22 3.35
CA LEU A 107 -3.02 -7.06 2.16
C LEU A 107 -2.01 -6.57 1.12
N SER A 108 -1.90 -5.25 0.94
CA SER A 108 -0.90 -4.61 0.07
C SER A 108 0.53 -4.92 0.52
N ALA A 109 0.81 -4.86 1.82
CA ALA A 109 2.10 -5.21 2.39
C ALA A 109 2.42 -6.71 2.24
N LEU A 110 1.44 -7.59 2.43
CA LEU A 110 1.60 -9.03 2.20
C LEU A 110 1.90 -9.34 0.72
N ASP A 111 1.15 -8.76 -0.22
CA ASP A 111 1.39 -8.93 -1.66
C ASP A 111 2.80 -8.46 -2.03
N ALA A 112 3.21 -7.29 -1.53
CA ALA A 112 4.55 -6.76 -1.77
C ALA A 112 5.66 -7.65 -1.15
N PHE A 113 5.43 -8.19 0.05
CA PHE A 113 6.35 -9.12 0.70
C PHE A 113 6.54 -10.40 -0.11
N VAL A 114 5.44 -11.01 -0.54
CA VAL A 114 5.46 -12.24 -1.35
C VAL A 114 6.12 -11.98 -2.70
N ASP A 115 5.79 -10.88 -3.38
CA ASP A 115 6.38 -10.52 -4.67
C ASP A 115 7.90 -10.30 -4.56
N ALA A 116 8.36 -9.64 -3.49
CA ALA A 116 9.79 -9.46 -3.24
C ALA A 116 10.49 -10.80 -2.95
N HIS A 117 9.85 -11.69 -2.18
CA HIS A 117 10.42 -13.01 -1.89
C HIS A 117 10.52 -13.91 -3.13
N LEU A 118 9.57 -13.78 -4.07
CA LEU A 118 9.56 -14.55 -5.31
C LEU A 118 10.43 -13.94 -6.41
N TYR A 119 10.99 -12.74 -6.21
CA TYR A 119 11.81 -12.06 -7.21
C TYR A 119 13.06 -12.88 -7.57
N ASP A 120 13.82 -13.33 -6.57
CA ASP A 120 15.04 -14.12 -6.76
C ASP A 120 14.77 -15.47 -7.46
N PHE A 121 13.59 -16.05 -7.24
CA PHE A 121 13.16 -17.29 -7.91
C PHE A 121 12.85 -17.05 -9.40
N LYS A 122 12.14 -15.97 -9.73
CA LYS A 122 11.80 -15.62 -11.12
C LYS A 122 13.05 -15.29 -11.93
N GLU A 123 13.98 -14.53 -11.36
CA GLU A 123 15.31 -14.23 -11.93
C GLU A 123 16.07 -15.51 -12.28
N LYS A 124 16.20 -16.45 -11.34
CA LYS A 124 16.89 -17.73 -11.55
C LYS A 124 16.20 -18.61 -12.61
N LYS A 125 14.86 -18.68 -12.59
CA LYS A 125 14.09 -19.44 -13.59
C LYS A 125 14.27 -18.87 -15.00
N LYS A 126 14.34 -17.53 -15.15
CA LYS A 126 14.50 -16.87 -16.45
C LYS A 126 15.82 -17.21 -17.14
N LYS A 127 16.86 -17.58 -16.39
CA LYS A 127 18.15 -18.06 -16.91
C LYS A 127 18.13 -19.50 -17.43
N ILE A 128 17.06 -20.26 -17.17
CA ILE A 128 16.93 -21.66 -17.58
C ILE A 128 16.06 -21.73 -18.84
N HIS A 129 16.65 -22.14 -19.96
CA HIS A 129 15.96 -22.31 -21.24
C HIS A 129 15.97 -23.78 -21.64
N LEU A 130 14.81 -24.32 -22.00
CA LEU A 130 14.67 -25.66 -22.56
C LEU A 130 14.78 -25.57 -24.09
N LYS A 131 15.85 -26.13 -24.66
CA LYS A 131 16.01 -26.25 -26.11
C LYS A 131 15.60 -27.65 -26.53
N PHE A 132 14.65 -27.73 -27.45
CA PHE A 132 14.19 -28.99 -28.04
C PHE A 132 14.82 -29.13 -29.43
N GLU A 133 15.70 -30.13 -29.59
CA GLU A 133 16.39 -30.39 -30.84
C GLU A 133 16.08 -31.82 -31.30
N ARG A 134 15.23 -31.95 -32.34
CA ARG A 134 14.78 -33.14 -33.10
C ARG A 134 14.45 -34.46 -32.34
N LYS A 135 15.25 -34.93 -31.39
CA LYS A 135 15.01 -36.08 -30.49
C LYS A 135 15.60 -35.93 -29.07
N ALA A 136 16.18 -34.78 -28.73
CA ALA A 136 16.82 -34.54 -27.42
C ALA A 136 16.30 -33.25 -26.77
N LEU A 137 16.22 -33.28 -25.44
CA LEU A 137 15.81 -32.18 -24.58
C LEU A 137 17.04 -31.67 -23.84
N ILE A 138 17.52 -30.48 -24.21
CA ILE A 138 18.78 -29.91 -23.69
C ILE A 138 18.46 -28.74 -22.77
N LEU A 139 18.94 -28.82 -21.53
CA LEU A 139 18.85 -27.75 -20.55
C LEU A 139 19.99 -26.75 -20.79
N SER A 140 19.65 -25.51 -21.16
CA SER A 140 20.62 -24.44 -21.41
C SER A 140 20.52 -23.40 -20.29
N TYR A 141 21.62 -23.12 -19.60
CA TYR A 141 21.71 -22.04 -18.61
C TYR A 141 22.40 -20.82 -19.23
N GLY A 142 21.69 -19.69 -19.28
CA GLY A 142 22.27 -18.41 -19.70
C GLY A 142 23.01 -17.75 -18.53
N PHE A 143 24.31 -17.51 -18.69
CA PHE A 143 25.13 -16.75 -17.72
C PHE A 143 24.66 -15.29 -17.64
#